data_AF-A0AAU9NL74-F1
#
_entry.id   AF-A0AAU9NL74-F1
#
_cell.length_a   1.000
_cell.length_b   1.000
_cell.length_c   1.000
_cell.angle_alpha   90.00
_cell.angle_beta   90.00
_cell.angle_gamma   90.00
#
_symmetry.space_group_name_H-M   'P 1'
#
loop_
_entity.id
_entity.type
_entity.pdbx_description
1 polymer ?
#
loop_
_entity_poly.entity_id
_entity_poly.type
_entity_poly.pdbx_seq_one_letter_code
_entity_poly.pdbx_strand_id
1 'polypeptide(L)'
;MEVDGGYGSAEEGCRTPKRSGSRMPMKCPAAPKKKPVHSKQKKPPANGYFQSPDLEIFFAMARRREAFFSFSTLLFLVTLILFRCVSEN
;
A
#
# COMPACT_ATOMS: atom_id res chain seq x y z
N MET A 1 -31.82 -28.69 11.86
CA MET A 1 -30.58 -28.95 12.59
C MET A 1 -29.80 -27.66 12.58
N GLU A 2 -29.72 -27.00 13.73
CA GLU A 2 -28.99 -25.74 13.89
C GLU A 2 -27.49 -26.05 13.79
N VAL A 3 -26.79 -25.36 12.89
CA VAL A 3 -25.34 -25.50 12.74
C VAL A 3 -24.71 -24.53 13.73
N ASP A 4 -24.26 -25.05 14.87
CA ASP A 4 -23.51 -24.33 15.89
C ASP A 4 -22.22 -23.77 15.28
N GLY A 5 -22.18 -22.47 15.08
CA GLY A 5 -21.01 -21.73 14.61
C GLY A 5 -20.00 -21.59 15.72
N GLY A 6 -19.17 -22.62 15.90
CA GLY A 6 -18.06 -22.65 16.85
C GLY A 6 -17.08 -21.52 16.58
N TYR A 7 -17.15 -20.46 17.39
CA TYR A 7 -16.14 -19.45 17.50
C TYR A 7 -14.91 -20.09 18.17
N GLY A 8 -13.95 -20.56 17.38
CA GLY A 8 -12.65 -20.99 17.89
C GLY A 8 -12.07 -19.86 18.74
N SER A 9 -11.91 -20.11 20.04
CA SER A 9 -11.35 -19.13 20.96
C SER A 9 -9.94 -18.74 20.49
N ALA A 10 -9.52 -17.50 20.74
CA ALA A 10 -8.22 -16.96 20.30
C ALA A 10 -6.99 -17.71 20.85
N GLU A 11 -7.21 -18.76 21.63
CA GLU A 11 -6.20 -19.70 22.11
C GLU A 11 -5.85 -20.82 21.13
N GLU A 12 -6.69 -21.06 20.12
CA GLU A 12 -6.52 -22.08 19.08
C GLU A 12 -5.95 -21.50 17.76
N GLY A 13 -5.23 -20.38 17.86
CA GLY A 13 -4.48 -19.78 16.76
C GLY A 13 -3.03 -20.27 16.68
N CYS A 14 -2.35 -19.96 15.57
CA CYS A 14 -0.90 -20.18 15.41
C CYS A 14 -0.12 -19.48 16.53
N ARG A 15 0.44 -20.25 17.48
CA ARG A 15 1.26 -19.73 18.59
C ARG A 15 2.68 -20.27 18.54
N THR A 16 3.65 -19.42 18.88
CA THR A 16 5.04 -19.82 19.04
C THR A 16 5.17 -20.88 20.14
N PRO A 17 5.74 -22.06 19.86
CA PRO A 17 5.92 -23.12 20.85
C PRO A 17 6.72 -22.65 22.08
N LYS A 18 6.18 -22.88 23.29
CA LYS A 18 6.77 -22.39 24.56
C LYS A 18 7.81 -23.33 25.18
N ARG A 19 7.92 -24.58 24.71
CA ARG A 19 8.85 -25.60 25.24
C ARG A 19 10.29 -25.13 25.07
N SER A 20 11.14 -25.39 26.07
CA SER A 20 12.54 -24.93 26.10
C SER A 20 13.35 -25.38 24.88
N GLY A 21 13.10 -26.57 24.33
CA GLY A 21 13.77 -27.10 23.13
C GLY A 21 13.34 -26.45 21.80
N SER A 22 12.27 -25.66 21.79
CA SER A 22 11.75 -24.99 20.60
C SER A 22 11.67 -23.46 20.77
N ARG A 23 12.20 -22.93 21.88
CA ARG A 23 12.18 -21.50 22.17
C ARG A 23 13.20 -20.80 21.27
N MET A 24 12.71 -19.85 20.47
CA MET A 24 13.57 -18.99 19.67
C MET A 24 14.50 -18.15 20.57
N PRO A 25 15.75 -17.91 20.17
CA PRO A 25 16.64 -17.03 20.92
C PRO A 25 16.01 -15.65 21.05
N MET A 26 16.02 -15.09 22.27
CA MET A 26 15.47 -13.75 22.56
C MET A 26 16.30 -12.62 21.94
N LYS A 27 17.49 -12.93 21.42
CA LYS A 27 18.34 -11.99 20.70
C LYS A 27 18.06 -12.14 19.21
N CYS A 28 17.60 -11.06 18.58
CA CYS A 28 17.45 -11.01 17.14
C CYS A 28 18.82 -11.27 16.49
N PRO A 29 18.88 -12.11 15.43
CA PRO A 29 20.09 -12.19 14.62
C PRO A 29 20.42 -10.81 14.05
N ALA A 30 21.70 -10.56 13.77
CA ALA A 30 22.12 -9.32 13.15
C ALA A 30 21.32 -9.09 11.85
N ALA A 31 20.87 -7.85 11.64
CA ALA A 31 20.09 -7.51 10.46
C ALA A 31 20.85 -7.92 9.18
N PRO A 32 20.17 -8.57 8.21
CA PRO A 32 20.78 -8.89 6.94
C PRO A 32 21.38 -7.64 6.30
N LYS A 33 22.69 -7.64 6.05
CA LYS A 33 23.35 -6.54 5.36
C LYS A 33 22.92 -6.56 3.90
N LYS A 34 22.21 -5.52 3.47
CA LYS A 34 21.90 -5.33 2.04
C LYS A 34 23.24 -5.20 1.29
N LYS A 35 23.46 -6.08 0.31
CA LYS A 35 24.55 -5.86 -0.66
C LYS A 35 24.21 -4.58 -1.44
N PRO A 36 25.21 -3.73 -1.77
CA PRO A 36 24.96 -2.61 -2.65
C PRO A 36 24.43 -3.17 -3.98
N VAL A 37 23.16 -2.90 -4.27
CA VAL A 37 22.58 -3.20 -5.57
C VAL A 37 23.22 -2.21 -6.52
N HIS A 38 24.18 -2.67 -7.33
CA HIS A 38 24.52 -1.95 -8.54
C HIS A 38 23.28 -2.05 -9.43
N SER A 39 22.45 -1.02 -9.41
CA SER A 39 21.20 -0.94 -10.15
C SER A 39 21.50 -0.93 -11.64
N LYS A 40 21.79 -2.10 -12.22
CA LYS A 40 21.53 -2.32 -13.63
C LYS A 40 20.04 -2.07 -13.79
N GLN A 41 19.65 -1.15 -14.65
CA GLN A 41 18.24 -0.92 -14.99
C GLN A 41 17.68 -2.27 -15.45
N LYS A 42 17.01 -2.96 -14.53
CA LYS A 42 16.43 -4.26 -14.79
C LYS A 42 15.20 -3.98 -15.62
N LYS A 43 15.25 -4.30 -16.91
CA LYS A 43 14.07 -4.17 -17.76
C LYS A 43 12.94 -4.96 -17.10
N PRO A 44 11.70 -4.44 -17.15
CA PRO A 44 10.55 -5.22 -16.70
C PRO A 44 10.53 -6.58 -17.42
N PRO A 45 9.95 -7.63 -16.81
CA PRO A 45 9.77 -8.90 -17.48
C PRO A 45 9.11 -8.70 -18.85
N ALA A 46 9.55 -9.46 -19.86
CA ALA A 46 9.13 -9.26 -21.25
C ALA A 46 7.60 -9.43 -21.45
N ASN A 47 6.98 -10.24 -20.62
CA ASN A 47 5.54 -10.53 -20.58
C ASN A 47 4.79 -9.71 -19.52
N GLY A 48 5.41 -8.65 -18.99
CA GLY A 48 4.86 -7.91 -17.86
C GLY A 48 4.92 -8.68 -16.55
N TYR A 49 4.47 -8.05 -15.47
CA TYR A 49 4.23 -8.75 -14.21
C TYR A 49 2.92 -9.55 -14.29
N PHE A 50 2.55 -10.20 -13.19
CA PHE A 50 1.27 -10.89 -13.07
C PHE A 50 0.10 -9.99 -13.51
N GLN A 51 -0.48 -10.29 -14.67
CA GLN A 51 -1.66 -9.62 -15.20
C GLN A 51 -2.90 -10.42 -14.81
N SER A 52 -3.33 -10.26 -13.55
CA SER A 52 -4.67 -10.70 -13.18
C SER A 52 -5.67 -9.58 -13.53
N PRO A 53 -6.81 -9.89 -14.16
CA PRO A 53 -7.87 -8.92 -14.41
C PRO A 53 -8.29 -8.18 -13.13
N ASP A 54 -8.19 -8.83 -11.97
CA ASP A 54 -8.55 -8.24 -10.68
C ASP A 54 -7.64 -7.06 -10.28
N LEU A 55 -6.36 -7.10 -10.68
CA LEU A 55 -5.40 -6.03 -10.38
C LEU A 55 -5.64 -4.80 -11.25
N GLU A 56 -5.98 -4.98 -12.52
CA GLU A 56 -6.33 -3.86 -13.41
C GLU A 56 -7.57 -3.12 -12.89
N ILE A 57 -8.57 -3.88 -12.43
CA ILE A 57 -9.76 -3.32 -11.80
C ILE A 57 -9.39 -2.62 -10.48
N PHE A 58 -8.51 -3.20 -9.65
CA PHE A 58 -8.02 -2.57 -8.43
C PHE A 58 -7.29 -1.25 -8.71
N PHE A 59 -6.42 -1.18 -9.72
CA PHE A 59 -5.70 0.05 -10.10
C PHE A 59 -6.62 1.08 -10.76
N ALA A 60 -7.59 0.65 -11.57
CA ALA A 60 -8.61 1.53 -12.16
C ALA A 60 -9.48 2.16 -11.07
N MET A 61 -9.86 1.38 -10.05
CA MET A 61 -10.59 1.87 -8.87
C MET A 61 -9.71 2.69 -7.91
N ALA A 62 -8.39 2.40 -7.87
CA ALA A 62 -7.41 3.12 -7.06
C ALA A 62 -6.96 4.45 -7.68
N ARG A 63 -7.54 4.88 -8.81
CA ARG A 63 -7.50 6.27 -9.27
C ARG A 63 -8.22 7.19 -8.28
N ARG A 64 -7.67 7.30 -7.07
CA ARG A 64 -8.15 8.17 -6.01
C ARG A 64 -7.22 9.38 -5.94
N ARG A 65 -7.71 10.47 -6.53
CA ARG A 65 -7.35 11.87 -6.23
C ARG A 65 -5.91 12.28 -6.53
N GLU A 66 -5.46 12.11 -7.77
CA GLU A 66 -4.64 13.17 -8.34
C GLU A 66 -5.61 14.22 -8.88
N ALA A 67 -5.60 15.39 -8.25
CA ALA A 67 -6.30 16.51 -8.82
C ALA A 67 -5.61 16.85 -10.14
N PHE A 68 -6.23 16.44 -11.25
CA PHE A 68 -5.90 16.94 -12.59
C PHE A 68 -6.30 18.42 -12.65
N PHE A 69 -5.61 19.27 -11.88
CA PHE A 69 -5.61 20.68 -12.13
C PHE A 69 -4.72 20.87 -13.35
N SER A 70 -5.34 20.94 -14.53
CA SER A 70 -4.63 21.54 -15.65
C SER A 70 -4.13 22.90 -15.19
N PHE A 71 -2.90 23.28 -15.57
CA PHE A 71 -2.30 24.56 -15.17
C PHE A 71 -3.26 25.74 -15.44
N SER A 72 -4.07 25.62 -16.50
CA SER A 72 -5.16 26.53 -16.82
C SER A 72 -6.24 26.60 -15.74
N THR A 73 -6.79 25.48 -15.27
CA THR A 73 -7.81 25.48 -14.20
C THR A 73 -7.32 26.09 -12.90
N LEU A 74 -6.06 25.87 -12.53
CA LEU A 74 -5.46 26.48 -11.34
C LEU A 74 -5.30 27.99 -11.51
N LEU A 75 -4.81 28.44 -12.68
CA LEU A 75 -4.68 29.86 -12.98
C LEU A 75 -6.04 30.56 -12.97
N PHE A 76 -7.06 29.97 -13.59
CA PHE A 76 -8.43 30.50 -13.58
C PHE A 76 -8.99 30.63 -12.16
N LEU A 77 -8.80 29.62 -11.31
CA LEU A 77 -9.28 29.66 -9.93
C LEU A 77 -8.56 30.75 -9.13
N VAL A 78 -7.24 30.87 -9.26
CA VAL A 78 -6.45 31.92 -8.59
C VAL A 78 -6.89 33.30 -9.06
N THR A 79 -7.09 33.51 -10.36
CA THR A 79 -7.58 34.79 -10.88
C THR A 79 -8.99 35.12 -10.37
N LEU A 80 -9.90 34.14 -10.32
CA LEU A 80 -11.25 34.35 -9.78
C LEU A 80 -11.23 34.70 -8.29
N ILE A 81 -10.37 34.05 -7.50
CA ILE A 81 -10.20 34.34 -6.07
C ILE A 81 -9.65 35.75 -5.87
N LEU A 82 -8.61 36.14 -6.62
CA LEU A 82 -8.04 37.49 -6.53
C LEU A 82 -9.03 38.56 -6.97
N PHE A 83 -9.79 38.33 -8.04
CA PHE A 83 -10.82 39.25 -8.50
C PHE A 83 -11.93 39.43 -7.46
N ARG A 84 -12.37 38.33 -6.83
CA ARG A 84 -13.30 38.37 -5.68
C ARG A 84 -12.70 39.14 -4.50
N CYS A 85 -11.44 38.90 -4.14
CA CYS A 85 -10.77 39.63 -3.06
C CYS A 85 -10.63 41.13 -3.33
N VAL A 86 -10.37 41.55 -4.57
CA VAL A 86 -10.26 42.97 -4.94
C VAL A 86 -11.63 43.64 -5.03
N SER A 87 -12.67 42.91 -5.43
CA SER A 87 -14.03 43.46 -5.49
C SER A 87 -14.68 43.62 -4.10
N GLU A 88 -14.18 42.93 -3.08
CA GLU A 88 -14.72 42.91 -1.73
C GLU A 88 -13.94 43.84 -0.75
N ASN A 89 -12.96 44.58 -1.26
CA ASN A 89 -12.15 45.58 -0.54
C ASN A 89 -12.43 46.98 -1.12
#